data_AF-A0A2M7Z634-F1
#
_entry.id   AF-A0A2M7Z634-F1
#
_cell.length_a   1.000
_cell.length_b   1.000
_cell.length_c   1.000
_cell.angle_alpha   90.00
_cell.angle_beta   90.00
_cell.angle_gamma   90.00
#
_symmetry.space_group_name_H-M   'P 1'
#
loop_
_entity.id
_entity.type
_entity.pdbx_description
1 polymer ?
#
loop_
_entity_poly.entity_id
_entity_poly.type
_entity_poly.pdbx_seq_one_letter_code
_entity_poly.pdbx_strand_id
1 'polypeptide(L)' 'MTIIIWAIQIILTPLASPLCVGVINKIKARLQNRKGASIFQPYRDLWKLLHKD' A
#
# COMPACT_ATOMS: atom_id res chain seq x y z
N MET A 1 21.81 -18.51 -6.09
CA MET A 1 20.61 -18.14 -6.89
C MET A 1 19.34 -18.03 -6.06
N THR A 2 19.17 -18.81 -4.99
CA THR A 2 17.99 -18.75 -4.11
C THR A 2 17.89 -17.45 -3.31
N ILE A 3 18.99 -16.97 -2.72
CA ILE A 3 19.01 -15.77 -1.85
C ILE A 3 18.40 -14.52 -2.52
N ILE A 4 18.60 -14.35 -3.83
CA ILE A 4 18.05 -13.22 -4.59
C ILE A 4 16.52 -13.31 -4.65
N ILE A 5 15.97 -14.51 -4.82
CA ILE A 5 14.52 -14.74 -4.88
C ILE A 5 13.88 -14.44 -3.50
N TRP A 6 14.51 -14.89 -2.42
CA TRP A 6 14.07 -14.61 -1.05
C TRP A 6 14.10 -13.11 -0.73
N ALA A 7 15.18 -12.41 -1.10
CA ALA A 7 15.29 -10.96 -0.92
C ALA A 7 14.18 -10.21 -1.68
N ILE A 8 13.88 -10.62 -2.91
CA ILE A 8 12.80 -10.03 -3.71
C ILE A 8 11.43 -10.29 -3.06
N GLN A 9 11.13 -11.52 -2.62
CA GLN A 9 9.86 -11.86 -1.98
C GLN A 9 9.61 -11.08 -0.68
N ILE A 10 10.65 -10.91 0.15
CA ILE A 10 10.57 -10.18 1.41
C ILE A 10 10.29 -8.69 1.17
N ILE A 11 10.74 -8.13 0.05
CA ILE A 11 10.47 -6.73 -0.32
C ILE A 11 9.12 -6.58 -1.03
N LEU A 12 8.76 -7.52 -1.92
CA LEU A 12 7.50 -7.46 -2.68
C LEU A 12 6.27 -7.64 -1.78
N THR A 13 6.34 -8.53 -0.79
CA THR A 13 5.22 -8.83 0.12
C THR A 13 4.71 -7.58 0.86
N PRO A 14 5.56 -6.79 1.57
CA PRO A 14 5.12 -5.59 2.25
C PRO A 14 4.83 -4.41 1.32
N LEU A 15 5.27 -4.44 0.05
CA LEU A 15 4.86 -3.45 -0.97
C LEU A 15 3.51 -3.80 -1.60
N ALA A 16 3.19 -5.09 -1.76
CA ALA A 16 1.90 -5.55 -2.27
C ALA A 16 0.76 -5.30 -1.28
N SER A 17 1.02 -5.42 0.02
CA SER A 17 0.03 -5.16 1.08
C SER A 17 -0.62 -3.75 1.02
N PRO A 18 0.12 -2.63 1.00
CA PRO A 18 -0.45 -1.28 0.96
C PRO A 18 -1.14 -0.95 -0.37
N LEU A 19 -0.75 -1.60 -1.48
CA LEU A 19 -1.47 -1.51 -2.76
C LEU A 19 -2.90 -2.05 -2.64
N CYS A 20 -3.06 -3.22 -2.01
CA CYS A 20 -4.39 -3.78 -1.74
C CYS A 20 -5.21 -2.88 -0.81
N VAL A 21 -4.59 -2.32 0.25
CA VAL A 21 -5.26 -1.40 1.19
C VAL A 21 -5.74 -0.12 0.49
N GLY A 22 -4.94 0.45 -0.43
CA GLY A 22 -5.34 1.59 -1.25
C GLY A 22 -6.55 1.31 -2.14
N VAL A 23 -6.56 0.13 -2.78
CA VAL A 23 -7.69 -0.30 -3.62
C VAL A 23 -8.95 -0.51 -2.77
N ILE A 24 -8.85 -1.18 -1.62
CA ILE A 24 -9.99 -1.40 -0.71
C ILE A 24 -10.58 -0.08 -0.22
N ASN A 25 -9.75 0.88 0.18
CA ASN A 25 -10.22 2.19 0.63
C ASN A 25 -10.89 2.99 -0.50
N LYS A 26 -10.39 2.89 -1.73
CA LYS A 26 -11.00 3.51 -2.90
C LYS A 26 -12.36 2.88 -3.24
N ILE A 27 -12.47 1.56 -3.15
CA ILE A 27 -13.74 0.83 -3.34
C ILE A 27 -14.75 1.21 -2.25
N LYS A 28 -14.35 1.19 -0.97
CA LYS A 28 -15.21 1.62 0.15
C LYS A 28 -15.73 3.03 -0.04
N ALA A 29 -14.87 3.97 -0.45
CA ALA A 29 -15.27 5.35 -0.65
C ALA A 29 -16.26 5.51 -1.82
N ARG A 30 -16.06 4.76 -2.93
CA ARG A 30 -17.04 4.72 -4.02
C ARG A 30 -18.39 4.15 -3.57
N LEU A 31 -18.39 3.08 -2.77
CA LEU A 31 -19.62 2.50 -2.21
C LEU A 31 -20.34 3.47 -1.26
N GLN A 32 -19.59 4.32 -0.55
CA GLN A 32 -20.13 5.39 0.29
C GLN A 32 -20.52 6.66 -0.49
N ASN A 33 -20.47 6.64 -1.83
CA ASN A 33 -20.75 7.80 -2.68
C ASN A 33 -19.89 9.04 -2.31
N ARG A 34 -18.65 8.81 -1.89
CA ARG A 34 -17.66 9.84 -1.55
C ARG A 34 -16.46 9.73 -2.50
N LYS A 35 -15.79 10.85 -2.78
CA LYS A 35 -14.48 10.83 -3.45
C LYS A 35 -13.44 10.25 -2.49
N GLY A 36 -13.10 8.98 -2.72
CA GLY A 36 -12.05 8.28 -1.96
C GLY A 36 -10.67 8.86 -2.17
N ALA A 37 -9.80 8.55 -1.21
CA ALA A 37 -8.37 8.79 -1.29
C ALA A 37 -7.77 8.25 -2.60
N SER A 38 -6.76 8.95 -3.13
CA SER A 38 -5.99 8.51 -4.30
C SER A 38 -5.35 7.15 -4.05
N ILE A 39 -5.14 6.36 -5.12
CA ILE A 39 -4.52 5.02 -5.03
C ILE A 39 -3.09 5.12 -4.46
N PHE A 40 -2.43 6.26 -4.65
CA PHE A 40 -1.08 6.54 -4.13
C PHE A 40 -1.06 7.12 -2.70
N GLN A 41 -2.22 7.41 -2.13
CA GLN A 41 -2.34 7.95 -0.77
C GLN A 41 -1.80 7.01 0.33
N PRO A 42 -1.96 5.67 0.25
CA PRO A 42 -1.33 4.74 1.20
C PRO A 42 0.19 4.77 1.14
N TYR A 43 0.79 5.05 -0.02
CA TYR A 43 2.24 5.16 -0.16
C TYR A 43 2.76 6.41 0.54
N ARG A 44 2.01 7.52 0.43
CA ARG A 44 2.29 8.76 1.17
C ARG A 44 2.07 8.60 2.68
N ASP A 45 1.04 7.86 3.09
CA ASP A 45 0.81 7.55 4.50
C ASP A 45 1.88 6.63 5.08
N LEU A 46 2.36 5.62 4.34
CA LEU A 46 3.50 4.81 4.76
C LEU A 46 4.76 5.67 4.95
N TRP A 47 5.04 6.57 4.00
CA TRP A 47 6.16 7.48 4.13
C TRP A 47 6.00 8.42 5.34
N LYS A 48 4.79 8.92 5.57
CA LYS A 48 4.45 9.75 6.74
C LYS A 48 4.53 8.98 8.06
N LEU A 49 4.16 7.69 8.08
CA LEU A 49 4.28 6.81 9.26
C LEU A 49 5.74 6.48 9.55
N LEU A 50 6.54 6.20 8.52
CA LEU A 50 7.97 5.87 8.66
C LEU A 50 8.84 7.09 8.97
N HIS A 51 8.39 8.30 8.60
CA HIS A 51 9.01 9.56 9.02
C HIS A 51 8.45 10.09 10.36
N LYS A 52 7.53 9.35 10.99
CA LYS A 52 7.03 9.69 12.31
C LYS A 52 7.84 8.92 13.34
N ASP A 53 8.88 9.61 13.82
CA ASP A 53 9.78 9.26 14.93
C ASP A 53 10.70 8.04 14.68
#